data_AF-A0A3D4H8M6-F1
#
_entry.id   AF-A0A3D4H8M6-F1
#
_cell.length_a   1.000
_cell.length_b   1.000
_cell.length_c   1.000
_cell.angle_alpha   90.00
_cell.angle_beta   90.00
_cell.angle_gamma   90.00
#
_symmetry.space_group_name_H-M   'P 1'
#
loop_
_entity.id
_entity.type
_entity.pdbx_description
1 polymer ?
#
loop_
_entity_poly.entity_id
_entity_poly.type
_entity_poly.pdbx_seq_one_letter_code
_entity_poly.pdbx_strand_id
1 'polypeptide(L)' 'MNAEATTETLNRKLAQAGLRSTRQREVVYDAILSKRDHPTADEIFARVKSAMPSISLATVYNCLDT' A
#
# COMPACT_ATOMS: atom_id res chain seq x y z
N MET A 1 13.98 10.85 -6.80
CA MET A 1 14.09 9.42 -7.18
C MET A 1 12.72 9.01 -7.71
N ASN A 2 12.66 8.70 -9.01
CA ASN A 2 11.45 8.78 -9.84
C ASN A 2 10.35 7.83 -9.36
N ALA A 3 9.12 8.34 -9.18
CA ALA A 3 7.96 7.58 -8.69
C ALA A 3 7.69 6.30 -9.51
N GLU A 4 8.00 6.33 -10.81
CA GLU A 4 7.87 5.18 -11.72
C GLU A 4 8.76 3.99 -11.30
N ALA A 5 9.98 4.23 -10.81
CA ALA A 5 10.89 3.17 -10.40
C ALA A 5 10.43 2.46 -9.12
N THR A 6 9.76 3.18 -8.22
CA THR A 6 9.20 2.62 -6.98
C THR A 6 8.01 1.71 -7.27
N THR A 7 7.10 2.15 -8.16
CA THR A 7 5.94 1.35 -8.58
C THR A 7 6.36 0.08 -9.32
N GLU A 8 7.34 0.17 -10.23
CA GLU A 8 7.85 -1.01 -10.94
C GLU A 8 8.51 -2.02 -9.97
N THR A 9 9.27 -1.50 -9.00
CA THR A 9 9.90 -2.33 -7.95
C THR A 9 8.84 -3.01 -7.07
N LEU A 10 7.79 -2.28 -6.68
CA LEU A 10 6.68 -2.84 -5.92
C LEU A 10 5.96 -3.94 -6.69
N ASN A 11 5.61 -3.68 -7.96
CA ASN A 11 4.95 -4.65 -8.82
C ASN A 11 5.77 -5.94 -8.95
N ARG A 12 7.10 -5.81 -9.12
CA ARG A 12 8.00 -6.96 -9.19
C ARG A 12 8.03 -7.76 -7.90
N LYS A 13 8.11 -7.09 -6.75
CA LYS A 13 8.09 -7.74 -5.42
C LYS A 13 6.77 -8.46 -5.15
N LEU A 14 5.64 -7.81 -5.47
CA LEU A 14 4.32 -8.42 -5.32
C LEU A 14 4.17 -9.64 -6.23
N ALA A 15 4.62 -9.54 -7.49
CA ALA A 15 4.59 -10.67 -8.42
C ALA A 15 5.45 -11.86 -7.94
N GLN A 16 6.65 -11.59 -7.39
CA GLN A 16 7.50 -12.63 -6.79
C GLN A 16 6.86 -13.30 -5.57
N ALA A 17 6.03 -12.58 -4.83
CA ALA A 17 5.23 -13.11 -3.72
C ALA A 17 3.92 -13.79 -4.19
N GLY A 18 3.64 -13.87 -5.49
CA GLY A 18 2.39 -14.42 -6.04
C GLY A 18 1.18 -13.51 -5.88
N LEU A 19 1.40 -12.25 -5.52
CA LEU A 19 0.36 -11.26 -5.27
C LEU A 19 0.13 -10.39 -6.50
N ARG A 20 -1.14 -10.07 -6.75
CA ARG A 20 -1.49 -9.10 -7.79
C ARG A 20 -1.27 -7.69 -7.26
N SER A 21 -0.63 -6.84 -8.06
CA SER A 21 -0.64 -5.40 -7.79
C SER A 21 -2.02 -4.84 -8.12
N THR A 22 -2.79 -4.57 -7.07
CA THR A 22 -4.11 -3.95 -7.17
C THR A 22 -4.00 -2.50 -6.73
N ARG A 23 -4.90 -1.65 -7.22
CA ARG A 23 -4.96 -0.24 -6.81
C ARG A 23 -5.08 -0.04 -5.29
N GLN A 24 -5.72 -0.98 -4.59
CA GLN A 24 -5.82 -0.96 -3.13
C GLN A 24 -4.44 -1.16 -2.48
N ARG A 25 -3.68 -2.16 -2.94
CA ARG A 25 -2.31 -2.39 -2.48
C ARG A 25 -1.41 -1.21 -2.81
N GLU A 26 -1.47 -0.69 -4.03
CA GLU A 26 -0.68 0.48 -4.44
C GLU A 26 -0.88 1.65 -3.47
N VAL A 27 -2.13 2.01 -3.16
CA VAL A 27 -2.43 3.11 -2.25
C VAL A 27 -1.98 2.81 -0.80
N VAL A 28 -2.12 1.57 -0.34
CA VAL A 28 -1.62 1.15 0.99
C VAL A 28 -0.10 1.24 1.08
N TYR A 29 0.62 0.68 0.10
CA TYR A 29 2.08 0.71 0.07
C TYR A 29 2.61 2.13 -0.14
N ASP A 30 1.95 2.96 -0.94
CA ASP A 30 2.33 4.38 -1.08
C ASP A 30 2.22 5.13 0.26
N ALA A 31 1.13 4.91 1.02
CA ALA A 31 0.96 5.51 2.34
C ALA A 31 2.06 5.08 3.34
N ILE A 32 2.55 3.85 3.25
CA ILE A 32 3.67 3.33 4.08
C ILE A 32 5.01 3.91 3.61
N LEU A 33 5.25 3.93 2.30
CA LEU A 33 6.54 4.37 1.73
C LEU A 33 6.70 5.89 1.71
N SER A 34 5.61 6.65 1.81
CA SER A 34 5.60 8.11 1.80
C SER A 34 6.38 8.75 2.96
N LYS A 35 6.50 8.05 4.10
CA LYS A 35 7.18 8.51 5.30
C LYS A 35 8.12 7.44 5.84
N ARG A 36 9.24 7.86 6.44
CA ARG A 36 10.17 6.96 7.12
C ARG A 36 9.73 6.74 8.56
N ASP A 37 8.56 6.16 8.74
CA ASP A 37 7.98 5.81 10.04
C ASP A 37 7.39 4.39 10.03
N HIS A 38 6.95 3.93 11.21
CA HIS A 38 6.34 2.62 11.40
C HIS A 38 4.87 2.78 11.82
N PRO A 39 3.97 3.16 10.89
CA PRO A 39 2.58 3.40 11.23
C PRO A 39 1.86 2.10 11.59
N THR A 40 0.92 2.21 12.51
CA THR A 40 -0.08 1.18 12.80
C THR A 40 -1.07 1.02 11.63
N ALA A 41 -1.81 -0.09 11.60
CA ALA A 41 -2.83 -0.32 10.58
C ALA A 41 -3.93 0.76 10.56
N ASP A 42 -4.33 1.26 11.73
CA ASP A 42 -5.29 2.37 11.87
C ASP A 42 -4.72 3.69 11.32
N GLU A 43 -3.44 3.97 11.56
CA GLU A 43 -2.78 5.15 10.98
C GLU A 43 -2.64 5.03 9.46
N ILE A 44 -2.31 3.85 8.95
CA ILE A 44 -2.30 3.58 7.51
C ILE A 44 -3.70 3.82 6.96
N PHE A 45 -4.74 3.25 7.58
CA PHE A 45 -6.14 3.44 7.18
C PHE A 45 -6.51 4.93 7.12
N ALA A 46 -6.16 5.71 8.14
CA ALA A 46 -6.39 7.14 8.16
C ALA A 46 -5.68 7.86 7.00
N ARG A 47 -4.42 7.49 6.69
CA ARG A 47 -3.66 8.04 5.54
C ARG A 47 -4.32 7.70 4.20
N VAL A 48 -4.73 6.45 4.00
CA VAL A 48 -5.29 6.02 2.70
C VAL A 48 -6.74 6.45 2.49
N LYS A 49 -7.52 6.68 3.55
CA LYS A 49 -8.93 7.09 3.45
C LYS A 49 -9.11 8.39 2.67
N SER A 50 -8.15 9.31 2.76
CA SER A 50 -8.13 10.56 1.98
C SER A 50 -7.95 10.32 0.48
N ALA A 51 -7.17 9.32 0.08
CA ALA A 51 -6.93 8.99 -1.32
C ALA A 51 -7.94 7.99 -1.91
N MET A 52 -8.50 7.11 -1.06
CA MET A 52 -9.48 6.10 -1.43
C MET A 52 -10.60 6.02 -0.37
N PRO A 53 -11.64 6.88 -0.47
CA PRO A 53 -12.72 6.91 0.51
C PRO A 53 -13.51 5.61 0.66
N SER A 54 -13.51 4.76 -0.37
CA SER A 54 -14.18 3.46 -0.36
C SER A 54 -13.39 2.33 0.32
N ILE A 55 -12.13 2.57 0.68
CA ILE A 55 -11.32 1.54 1.33
C ILE A 55 -11.84 1.23 2.74
N SER A 56 -11.76 -0.04 3.12
CA SER A 56 -12.11 -0.52 4.46
C SER A 56 -10.84 -0.85 5.25
N LEU A 57 -10.95 -0.85 6.58
CA LEU A 57 -9.85 -1.28 7.45
C LEU A 57 -9.47 -2.75 7.17
N ALA A 58 -10.45 -3.62 6.92
CA ALA A 58 -10.21 -5.00 6.53
C ALA A 58 -9.37 -5.11 5.24
N THR A 59 -9.60 -4.22 4.27
CA THR A 59 -8.77 -4.15 3.06
C THR A 59 -7.33 -3.76 3.38
N VAL A 60 -7.10 -2.85 4.33
CA VAL A 60 -5.75 -2.49 4.78
C VAL A 60 -5.06 -3.72 5.40
N TYR A 61 -5.71 -4.40 6.35
CA TYR A 61 -5.16 -5.62 6.94
C TYR A 61 -4.84 -6.69 5.89
N ASN A 62 -5.75 -6.95 4.94
CA ASN A 62 -5.49 -7.89 3.86
C ASN A 62 -4.25 -7.51 3.04
N CYS A 63 -4.00 -6.22 2.81
CA CYS A 63 -2.82 -5.75 2.08
C CYS A 63 -1.51 -5.91 2.87
N LEU A 64 -1.58 -5.94 4.21
CA LEU A 64 -0.43 -6.08 5.11
C LEU A 64 -0.11 -7.54 5.45
N ASP A 65 -1.13 -8.39 5.54
CA ASP A 65 -1.02 -9.79 5.94
C ASP A 65 -0.55 -10.70 4.78
N THR A 66 -0.93 -10.35 3.55
CA THR A 66 -0.58 -11.11 2.34
C THR A 66 0.38 -10.36 1.46
#